data_AF-A0A847NWY7-F1
#
_entry.id   AF-A0A847NWY7-F1
#
_cell.length_a   1.000
_cell.length_b   1.000
_cell.length_c   1.000
_cell.angle_alpha   90.00
_cell.angle_beta   90.00
_cell.angle_gamma   90.00
#
_symmetry.space_group_name_H-M   'P 1'
#
loop_
_entity.id
_entity.type
_entity.pdbx_description
1 polymer ?
#
loop_
_entity_poly.entity_id
_entity_poly.type
_entity_poly.pdbx_seq_one_letter_code
_entity_poly.pdbx_strand_id
1 'polypeptide(L)'
;MRLSQIVWKMIAPFSLVIMWNTIAASSLPLNRIDLPDGFVINEYVSGIPDARSMAMGPKGTLIVGTRNDGRLWAASDTNGDFRADRKVLSHQD
;
A
#
# COMPACT_ATOMS: atom_id res chain seq x y z
N MET A 1 -52.18 17.74 5.28
CA MET A 1 -52.30 16.27 5.28
C MET A 1 -51.28 15.70 4.31
N ARG A 2 -50.19 15.11 4.83
CA ARG A 2 -49.15 14.43 4.05
C ARG A 2 -49.64 13.02 3.74
N LEU A 3 -50.02 12.74 2.50
CA LEU A 3 -50.50 11.44 2.04
C LEU A 3 -49.60 10.92 0.92
N SER A 4 -49.37 9.61 0.96
CA SER A 4 -48.58 8.77 0.04
C SER A 4 -47.08 8.61 0.34
N GLN A 5 -46.78 8.20 1.57
CA GLN A 5 -45.70 7.22 1.81
C GLN A 5 -46.15 5.84 1.29
N ILE A 6 -46.29 5.65 -0.04
CA ILE A 6 -46.67 4.36 -0.64
C ILE A 6 -46.04 4.24 -2.05
N VAL A 7 -44.73 4.11 -2.13
CA VAL A 7 -44.04 3.47 -3.28
C VAL A 7 -42.83 2.67 -2.77
N TRP A 8 -43.01 1.97 -1.65
CA TRP A 8 -42.04 0.97 -1.19
C TRP A 8 -42.79 -0.32 -0.98
N LYS A 9 -42.19 -1.43 -1.40
CA LYS A 9 -42.76 -2.76 -1.60
C LYS A 9 -43.39 -2.92 -2.97
N MET A 10 -42.57 -3.27 -3.95
CA MET A 10 -42.71 -4.52 -4.70
C MET A 10 -41.42 -4.80 -5.48
N ILE A 11 -40.87 -6.01 -5.29
CA ILE A 11 -39.88 -6.72 -6.15
C ILE A 11 -38.42 -6.24 -5.94
N ALA A 12 -37.47 -7.03 -5.40
CA ALA A 12 -37.24 -8.46 -5.55
C ALA A 12 -36.66 -9.10 -4.26
N PRO A 13 -36.98 -10.37 -3.97
CA PRO A 13 -36.10 -11.20 -3.14
C PRO A 13 -34.87 -11.57 -3.99
N PHE A 14 -33.86 -12.18 -3.38
CA PHE A 14 -32.71 -12.85 -4.01
C PHE A 14 -31.40 -12.05 -4.10
N SER A 15 -30.47 -12.49 -3.27
CA SER A 15 -29.01 -12.32 -3.34
C SER A 15 -28.45 -10.98 -2.86
N LEU A 16 -28.26 -10.93 -1.55
CA LEU A 16 -27.09 -10.33 -0.91
C LEU A 16 -25.80 -10.89 -1.57
N VAL A 17 -25.43 -10.39 -2.75
CA VAL A 17 -24.09 -10.58 -3.30
C VAL A 17 -23.22 -9.52 -2.65
N ILE A 18 -22.76 -9.81 -1.44
CA ILE A 18 -21.57 -9.12 -0.93
C ILE A 18 -20.41 -9.66 -1.79
N MET A 19 -20.17 -9.00 -2.91
CA MET A 19 -18.99 -9.24 -3.73
C MET A 19 -17.81 -8.74 -2.91
N TRP A 20 -17.24 -9.60 -2.07
CA TRP A 20 -15.91 -9.36 -1.51
C TRP A 20 -14.95 -9.34 -2.69
N ASN A 21 -14.72 -8.15 -3.25
CA ASN A 21 -13.61 -7.94 -4.16
C ASN A 21 -12.34 -8.11 -3.32
N THR A 22 -11.78 -9.33 -3.32
CA THR A 22 -10.42 -9.54 -2.87
C THR A 22 -9.53 -8.86 -3.91
N ILE A 23 -9.16 -7.61 -3.66
CA ILE A 23 -8.08 -6.97 -4.41
C ILE A 23 -6.84 -7.82 -4.14
N ALA A 24 -6.51 -8.71 -5.07
CA ALA A 24 -5.28 -9.46 -5.02
C ALA A 24 -4.14 -8.45 -5.16
N ALA A 25 -3.37 -8.25 -4.09
CA ALA A 25 -2.13 -7.49 -4.18
C ALA A 25 -1.25 -8.18 -5.24
N SER A 26 -0.87 -7.46 -6.29
CA SER A 26 0.02 -8.02 -7.30
C SER A 26 1.36 -8.33 -6.63
N SER A 27 1.70 -9.62 -6.53
CA SER A 27 3.00 -10.03 -6.03
C SER A 27 4.11 -9.53 -6.95
N LEU A 28 5.14 -8.90 -6.40
CA LEU A 28 6.34 -8.51 -7.15
C LEU A 28 6.96 -9.76 -7.82
N PRO A 29 7.37 -9.70 -9.10
CA PRO A 29 7.96 -10.83 -9.80
C PRO A 29 9.43 -11.04 -9.40
N LEU A 30 9.70 -11.20 -8.10
CA LEU A 30 11.06 -11.37 -7.55
C LEU A 30 11.77 -12.60 -8.11
N ASN A 31 11.01 -13.62 -8.52
CA ASN A 31 11.51 -14.83 -9.18
C ASN A 31 12.13 -14.60 -10.57
N ARG A 32 12.01 -13.39 -11.12
CA ARG A 32 12.64 -13.00 -12.40
C ARG A 32 13.99 -12.29 -12.19
N ILE A 33 14.44 -12.14 -10.94
CA ILE A 33 15.70 -11.48 -10.59
C ILE A 33 16.71 -12.57 -10.28
N ASP A 34 17.79 -12.62 -11.06
CA ASP A 34 18.92 -13.50 -10.79
C ASP A 34 19.79 -12.88 -9.70
N LEU A 35 20.04 -13.65 -8.63
CA LEU A 35 20.86 -13.25 -7.50
C LEU A 35 22.09 -14.17 -7.39
N PRO A 36 23.27 -13.65 -7.01
CA PRO A 36 24.41 -14.49 -6.67
C PRO A 36 24.10 -15.38 -5.47
N ASP A 37 24.86 -16.47 -5.33
CA ASP A 37 24.75 -17.37 -4.19
C ASP A 37 24.92 -16.62 -2.86
N GLY A 38 24.06 -16.95 -1.89
CA GLY A 38 24.05 -16.32 -0.57
C GLY A 38 23.27 -15.01 -0.47
N PHE A 39 22.70 -14.49 -1.57
CA PHE A 39 21.84 -13.30 -1.55
C PHE A 39 20.35 -13.65 -1.51
N VAL A 40 19.57 -12.80 -0.82
CA VAL A 40 18.10 -12.88 -0.74
C VAL A 40 17.53 -11.49 -0.96
N ILE A 41 16.40 -11.40 -1.67
CA ILE A 41 15.64 -10.17 -1.86
C ILE A 41 14.22 -10.32 -1.32
N ASN A 42 13.71 -9.27 -0.69
CA ASN A 42 12.32 -9.16 -0.24
C ASN A 42 11.83 -7.72 -0.44
N GLU A 43 10.52 -7.52 -0.42
CA GLU A 43 9.94 -6.17 -0.38
C GLU A 43 10.18 -5.53 1.00
N TYR A 44 10.84 -4.36 1.00
CA TYR A 44 11.10 -3.59 2.23
C TYR A 44 9.91 -2.72 2.64
N VAL A 45 9.36 -1.95 1.69
CA VAL A 45 8.19 -1.06 1.89
C VAL A 45 7.43 -0.94 0.57
N SER A 46 6.09 -0.93 0.65
CA SER A 46 5.21 -0.82 -0.52
C SER A 46 4.45 0.50 -0.57
N GLY A 47 3.87 0.83 -1.72
CA GLY A 47 2.91 1.94 -1.86
C GLY A 47 3.49 3.35 -1.74
N ILE A 48 4.77 3.53 -2.08
CA ILE A 48 5.37 4.85 -2.32
C ILE A 48 5.37 5.06 -3.84
N PRO A 49 4.51 5.94 -4.38
CA PRO A 49 4.42 6.17 -5.82
C PRO A 49 5.71 6.83 -6.32
N ASP A 50 6.17 6.42 -7.50
CA ASP A 50 7.35 7.01 -8.17
C ASP A 50 8.61 7.11 -7.28
N ALA A 51 8.80 6.13 -6.38
CA ALA A 51 9.98 6.04 -5.52
C ALA A 51 11.28 6.03 -6.35
N ARG A 52 12.26 6.84 -5.94
CA ARG A 52 13.55 6.96 -6.62
C ARG A 52 14.72 7.07 -5.66
N SER A 53 14.99 8.29 -5.20
CA SER A 53 16.17 8.59 -4.41
C SER A 53 15.98 8.02 -3.02
N MET A 54 16.93 7.23 -2.55
CA MET A 54 16.84 6.57 -1.25
C MET A 54 18.12 6.79 -0.45
N ALA A 55 17.98 7.07 0.84
CA ALA A 55 19.10 7.20 1.76
C ALA A 55 18.73 6.66 3.15
N MET A 56 19.66 5.96 3.79
CA MET A 56 19.50 5.52 5.17
C MET A 56 19.66 6.72 6.10
N GLY A 57 18.63 6.96 6.90
CA GLY A 57 18.63 7.89 8.03
C GLY A 57 18.88 7.19 9.36
N PRO A 58 18.79 7.94 10.47
CA PRO A 58 18.98 7.41 11.81
C PRO A 58 17.96 6.31 12.15
N LYS A 59 18.34 5.40 13.07
CA LYS A 59 17.43 4.40 13.67
C LYS A 59 16.67 3.55 12.65
N GLY A 60 17.34 3.09 11.59
CA GLY A 60 16.73 2.20 10.59
C GLY A 60 15.66 2.86 9.72
N THR A 61 15.62 4.20 9.66
CA THR A 61 14.65 4.91 8.82
C THR A 61 15.20 5.11 7.42
N LEU A 62 14.57 4.53 6.42
CA LEU A 62 14.83 4.78 5.00
C LEU A 62 14.07 6.04 4.56
N ILE A 63 14.79 7.03 4.04
CA ILE A 63 14.18 8.21 3.41
C ILE A 63 14.06 7.93 1.92
N VAL A 64 12.86 8.13 1.37
CA VAL A 64 12.51 7.85 -0.03
C VAL A 64 11.93 9.11 -0.67
N GLY A 65 12.62 9.64 -1.67
CA GLY A 65 12.16 10.73 -2.51
C GLY A 65 11.39 10.23 -3.73
N THR A 66 10.33 10.95 -4.08
CA THR A 66 9.47 10.64 -5.23
C THR A 66 9.73 11.57 -6.40
N ARG A 67 9.65 11.04 -7.63
CA ARG A 67 10.03 11.81 -8.83
C ARG A 67 9.05 12.94 -9.15
N ASN A 68 7.76 12.63 -9.14
CA ASN A 68 6.76 13.44 -9.82
C ASN A 68 6.11 14.49 -8.90
N ASP A 69 5.88 14.15 -7.63
CA ASP A 69 5.26 15.02 -6.63
C ASP A 69 6.28 15.62 -5.64
N GLY A 70 7.57 15.34 -5.80
CA GLY A 70 8.65 15.96 -5.01
C GLY A 70 8.60 15.65 -3.51
N ARG A 71 7.84 14.63 -3.11
CA ARG A 71 7.59 14.29 -1.70
C ARG A 71 8.72 13.46 -1.11
N LEU A 72 8.90 13.60 0.19
CA LEU A 72 9.79 12.77 0.98
C LEU A 72 8.99 11.86 1.89
N TRP A 73 9.23 10.57 1.79
CA TRP A 73 8.66 9.54 2.67
C TRP A 73 9.73 9.03 3.62
N ALA A 74 9.35 8.76 4.86
CA ALA A 74 10.18 8.08 5.84
C ALA A 74 9.57 6.71 6.15
N ALA A 75 10.33 5.64 5.90
CA ALA A 75 9.94 4.26 6.18
C ALA A 75 10.87 3.68 7.25
N SER A 76 10.33 3.28 8.40
CA SER A 76 11.10 2.79 9.54
C SER A 76 10.81 1.32 9.79
N ASP A 77 11.86 0.56 10.08
CA ASP A 77 11.81 -0.78 10.67
C ASP A 77 12.10 -0.65 12.19
N THR A 78 11.10 -0.96 13.02
CA THR A 78 11.22 -0.89 14.49
C THR A 78 11.44 -2.24 15.16
N ASN A 79 11.33 -3.35 14.43
CA ASN A 79 11.41 -4.70 14.99
C ASN A 79 12.66 -5.48 14.53
N GLY A 80 13.42 -4.94 13.58
CA GLY A 80 14.66 -5.50 13.07
C GLY A 80 14.47 -6.69 12.12
N ASP A 81 13.30 -6.83 11.49
CA ASP A 81 13.02 -7.90 10.53
C ASP A 81 13.36 -7.54 9.07
N PHE A 82 13.97 -6.36 8.86
CA PHE A 82 14.29 -5.80 7.55
C PHE A 82 13.05 -5.57 6.68
N ARG A 83 11.91 -5.22 7.30
CA ARG A 83 10.71 -4.71 6.64
C ARG A 83 10.24 -3.47 7.39
N ALA A 84 9.89 -2.43 6.65
CA ALA A 84 9.35 -1.23 7.29
C ALA A 84 7.93 -1.50 7.80
N ASP A 85 7.72 -1.40 9.10
CA ASP A 85 6.41 -1.49 9.75
C ASP A 85 5.67 -0.13 9.78
N ARG A 86 6.40 0.96 9.55
CA ARG A 86 5.85 2.31 9.48
C ARG A 86 6.32 3.05 8.23
N LYS A 87 5.41 3.75 7.57
CA LYS A 87 5.74 4.78 6.56
C LYS A 87 4.95 6.05 6.80
N VAL A 88 5.60 7.21 6.71
CA VAL A 88 4.97 8.52 6.88
C VAL A 88 5.45 9.47 5.78
N LEU A 89 4.56 10.38 5.37
CA LEU A 89 4.96 11.52 4.54
C LEU A 89 5.73 12.49 5.45
N SER A 90 7.01 12.68 5.16
CA SER A 90 7.92 13.48 5.98
C SER A 90 7.93 14.95 5.60
N HIS A 91 7.65 15.29 4.35
CA HIS A 91 7.69 16.67 3.85
C HIS A 91 6.66 16.85 2.74
N GLN A 92 5.85 17.90 2.85
CA GLN A 92 4.79 18.27 1.91
C GLN A 92 4.84 19.80 1.79
N ASP A 93 5.51 20.30 0.74
CA ASP A 93 5.50 21.72 0.38
C ASP A 93 4.27 22.06 -0.47
#